data_AF-A0A1V4JRN6-F1
#
_entry.id   AF-A0A1V4JRN6-F1
#
_cell.length_a   1.000
_cell.length_b   1.000
_cell.length_c   1.000
_cell.angle_alpha   90.00
_cell.angle_beta   90.00
_cell.angle_gamma   90.00
#
_symmetry.space_group_name_H-M   'P 1'
#
loop_
_entity.id
_entity.type
_entity.pdbx_description
1 polymer ?
#
loop_
_entity_poly.entity_id
_entity_poly.type
_entity_poly.pdbx_seq_one_letter_code
_entity_poly.pdbx_strand_id
1 'polypeptide(L)'
;MLENRWLGSSPLPSSLVQAALTQPASVSTTLGGTVQIACSGFSSSSYAGWYQQKVSGTGPVTVIYWDNRRPSGIPERFSGSKSGTTATLTITGVQAEDEAVYYCGGIDSSYNGDTEQWGNDTKTCHHQTT
;
A
#
# COMPACT_ATOMS: atom_id res chain seq x y z
N MET A 1 29.05 -28.12 7.99
CA MET A 1 28.06 -29.22 8.03
C MET A 1 26.99 -28.76 9.00
N LEU A 2 25.80 -28.35 8.54
CA LEU A 2 24.66 -29.20 8.12
C LEU A 2 24.23 -30.08 9.30
N GLU A 3 22.98 -30.11 9.76
CA GLU A 3 21.67 -29.85 9.13
C GLU A 3 20.68 -29.41 10.21
N ASN A 4 19.52 -28.88 9.79
CA ASN A 4 18.21 -29.27 10.34
C ASN A 4 17.13 -28.88 9.31
N ARG A 5 16.80 -29.83 8.43
CA ARG A 5 15.59 -29.80 7.61
C ARG A 5 14.41 -30.24 8.48
N TRP A 6 13.42 -29.39 8.64
CA TRP A 6 12.04 -29.82 8.85
C TRP A 6 11.21 -29.37 7.64
N LEU A 7 10.60 -30.37 7.01
CA LEU A 7 9.78 -30.28 5.81
C LEU A 7 8.47 -29.59 6.16
N GLY A 8 8.27 -28.36 5.68
CA GLY A 8 6.96 -27.73 5.60
C GLY A 8 6.32 -28.08 4.27
N SER A 9 5.43 -29.06 4.28
CA SER A 9 4.72 -29.62 3.14
C SER A 9 4.00 -28.55 2.31
N SER A 10 4.20 -28.61 0.99
CA SER A 10 3.31 -27.96 0.02
C SER A 10 1.93 -28.61 0.03
N PRO A 11 0.86 -27.80 -0.03
CA PRO A 11 -0.33 -28.18 -0.77
C PRO A 11 -0.58 -27.19 -1.91
N LEU A 12 -0.74 -27.70 -3.12
CA LEU A 12 -1.52 -27.07 -4.20
C LEU A 12 -2.59 -28.08 -4.63
N PRO A 13 -3.71 -27.68 -5.28
CA PRO A 13 -4.20 -26.33 -5.57
C PRO A 13 -5.64 -26.10 -5.05
N SER A 14 -6.19 -24.90 -5.30
CA SER A 14 -7.56 -24.43 -5.00
C SER A 14 -7.72 -23.62 -3.71
N SER A 15 -6.77 -22.71 -3.44
CA SER A 15 -7.18 -21.45 -2.83
C SER A 15 -7.35 -20.47 -3.98
N LEU A 16 -8.54 -19.87 -4.13
CA LEU A 16 -8.63 -18.58 -4.80
C LEU A 16 -7.86 -17.62 -3.90
N VAL A 17 -6.53 -17.60 -4.04
CA VAL A 17 -5.74 -16.51 -3.50
C VAL A 17 -6.16 -15.34 -4.39
N GLN A 18 -7.16 -14.57 -3.94
CA GLN A 18 -7.37 -13.22 -4.46
C GLN A 18 -5.97 -12.61 -4.46
N ALA A 19 -5.44 -12.26 -5.64
CA ALA A 19 -4.07 -11.80 -5.76
C ALA A 19 -3.90 -10.61 -4.80
N ALA A 20 -3.25 -10.86 -3.67
CA ALA A 20 -3.07 -9.86 -2.64
C ALA A 20 -1.98 -8.93 -3.13
N LEU A 21 -2.25 -7.63 -3.13
CA LEU A 21 -1.24 -6.67 -3.56
C LEU A 21 -0.08 -6.71 -2.55
N THR A 22 1.15 -6.61 -3.05
CA THR A 22 2.36 -6.70 -2.24
C THR A 22 2.91 -5.30 -1.97
N GLN A 23 3.10 -4.97 -0.69
CA GLN A 23 3.67 -3.72 -0.24
C GLN A 23 4.73 -3.98 0.87
N PRO A 24 5.70 -3.08 1.09
CA PRO A 24 6.73 -3.28 2.12
C PRO A 24 6.12 -3.28 3.52
N ALA A 25 6.63 -4.11 4.43
CA ALA A 25 6.12 -4.17 5.80
C ALA A 25 6.31 -2.84 6.56
N SER A 26 7.40 -2.12 6.28
CA SER A 26 7.61 -0.78 6.83
C SER A 26 8.49 0.07 5.94
N VAL A 27 8.35 1.39 6.07
CA VAL A 27 9.21 2.40 5.45
C VAL A 27 9.51 3.48 6.47
N SER A 28 10.70 4.07 6.40
CA SER A 28 11.09 5.16 7.29
C SER A 28 11.69 6.34 6.53
N THR A 29 11.50 7.54 7.08
CA THR A 29 12.11 8.78 6.57
C THR A 29 12.29 9.79 7.71
N THR A 30 13.00 10.89 7.45
CA THR A 30 13.13 12.00 8.40
C THR A 30 11.97 12.99 8.26
N LEU A 31 11.71 13.77 9.31
CA LEU A 31 10.76 14.89 9.22
C LEU A 31 11.21 15.88 8.14
N GLY A 32 10.27 16.34 7.31
CA GLY A 32 10.54 17.15 6.12
C GLY A 32 11.10 16.36 4.93
N GLY A 33 11.43 15.08 5.10
CA GLY A 33 11.89 14.19 4.06
C GLY A 33 10.79 13.76 3.10
N THR A 34 11.13 12.84 2.19
CA THR A 34 10.18 12.21 1.28
C THR A 34 10.13 10.71 1.58
N VAL A 35 8.93 10.13 1.59
CA VAL A 35 8.73 8.68 1.63
C VAL A 35 7.98 8.24 0.38
N GLN A 36 8.39 7.08 -0.14
CA GLN A 36 7.73 6.42 -1.27
C GLN A 36 7.32 5.01 -0.85
N ILE A 37 6.05 4.69 -1.02
CA ILE A 37 5.48 3.36 -0.74
C ILE A 37 5.08 2.75 -2.07
N ALA A 38 5.71 1.63 -2.43
CA ALA A 38 5.37 0.89 -3.63
C ALA A 38 4.41 -0.25 -3.29
N CYS A 39 3.42 -0.47 -4.15
CA CYS A 39 2.48 -1.56 -4.08
C CYS A 39 2.37 -2.23 -5.46
N SER A 40 2.57 -3.54 -5.52
CA SER A 40 2.67 -4.31 -6.79
C SER A 40 1.67 -5.45 -6.83
N GLY A 41 1.33 -5.89 -8.05
CA GLY A 41 0.40 -7.00 -8.28
C GLY A 41 -0.96 -6.56 -8.83
N PHE A 42 -1.11 -5.28 -9.18
CA PHE A 42 -2.30 -4.78 -9.83
C PHE A 42 -2.48 -5.39 -11.22
N SER A 43 -3.74 -5.54 -11.64
CA SER A 43 -4.06 -5.68 -13.06
C SER A 43 -3.63 -4.43 -13.85
N SER A 44 -3.30 -4.59 -15.12
CA SER A 44 -2.99 -3.45 -16.00
C SER A 44 -4.20 -2.53 -16.19
N SER A 45 -5.41 -3.08 -16.19
CA SER A 45 -6.68 -2.36 -16.34
C SER A 45 -7.24 -1.78 -15.05
N SER A 46 -6.67 -2.09 -13.88
CA SER A 46 -7.22 -1.63 -12.62
C SER A 46 -6.72 -0.23 -12.24
N TYR A 47 -7.52 0.45 -11.43
CA TYR A 47 -7.16 1.70 -10.76
C TYR A 47 -6.65 1.40 -9.36
N ALA A 48 -5.58 2.09 -8.95
CA ALA A 48 -5.06 2.04 -7.60
C ALA A 48 -5.65 3.13 -6.70
N GLY A 49 -5.81 2.81 -5.43
CA GLY A 49 -6.14 3.72 -4.33
C GLY A 49 -5.22 3.49 -3.14
N TRP A 50 -5.08 4.54 -2.33
CA TRP A 50 -4.27 4.54 -1.12
C TRP A 50 -5.10 5.03 0.06
N TYR A 51 -4.93 4.37 1.19
CA TYR A 51 -5.69 4.60 2.40
C TYR A 51 -4.77 4.69 3.60
N GLN A 52 -5.05 5.63 4.50
CA GLN A 52 -4.28 5.91 5.70
C GLN A 52 -5.13 5.60 6.93
N GLN A 53 -4.60 4.77 7.83
CA GLN A 53 -5.19 4.47 9.13
C GLN A 53 -4.25 4.96 10.24
N LYS A 54 -4.62 6.06 10.89
CA LYS A 54 -3.81 6.65 11.97
C LYS A 54 -4.06 5.98 13.32
N VAL A 55 -5.31 5.60 13.59
CA VAL A 55 -5.72 5.00 14.87
C VAL A 55 -6.18 3.58 14.62
N SER A 56 -5.59 2.63 15.34
CA SER A 56 -6.00 1.22 15.29
C SER A 56 -7.46 1.11 15.72
N GLY A 57 -8.27 0.40 14.92
CA GLY A 57 -9.71 0.23 15.18
C GLY A 57 -10.61 1.33 14.61
N THR A 58 -10.05 2.40 14.03
CA THR A 58 -10.83 3.35 13.21
C THR A 58 -10.79 2.98 11.74
N GLY A 59 -11.84 3.32 10.98
CA GLY A 59 -11.85 3.12 9.53
C GLY A 59 -10.71 3.90 8.84
N PRO A 60 -10.13 3.36 7.76
CA PRO A 60 -9.08 4.04 7.03
C PRO A 60 -9.63 5.23 6.22
N VAL A 61 -8.82 6.27 6.04
CA VAL A 61 -9.14 7.47 5.25
C VAL A 61 -8.49 7.38 3.88
N THR A 62 -9.24 7.60 2.82
CA THR A 62 -8.69 7.64 1.46
C THR A 62 -7.78 8.86 1.28
N VAL A 63 -6.53 8.64 0.89
CA VAL A 63 -5.56 9.71 0.58
C VAL A 63 -5.36 9.90 -0.91
N ILE A 64 -5.43 8.83 -1.70
CA ILE A 64 -5.39 8.87 -3.17
C ILE A 64 -6.40 7.85 -3.71
N TYR A 65 -7.08 8.19 -4.81
CA TYR A 65 -7.96 7.30 -5.56
C TYR A 65 -7.68 7.44 -7.07
N TRP A 66 -8.08 6.43 -7.84
CA TRP A 66 -7.96 6.44 -9.30
C TRP A 66 -6.54 6.85 -9.77
N ASP A 67 -5.55 6.14 -9.23
CA ASP A 67 -4.10 6.26 -9.45
C ASP A 67 -3.45 7.53 -8.91
N ASN A 68 -4.04 8.70 -9.15
CA ASN A 68 -3.41 9.99 -8.87
C ASN A 68 -4.36 11.08 -8.35
N ARG A 69 -5.65 10.78 -8.17
CA ARG A 69 -6.62 11.77 -7.69
C ARG A 69 -6.58 11.86 -6.18
N ARG A 70 -6.50 13.08 -5.67
CA ARG A 70 -6.47 13.35 -4.23
C ARG A 70 -7.81 13.94 -3.78
N PRO A 71 -8.47 13.39 -2.74
CA PRO A 71 -9.69 13.99 -2.19
C PRO A 71 -9.44 15.39 -1.63
N SER A 72 -10.49 16.21 -1.60
CA SER A 72 -10.44 17.52 -0.93
C SER A 72 -10.15 17.37 0.56
N GLY A 73 -9.27 18.21 1.11
CA GLY A 73 -8.87 18.16 2.52
C GLY A 73 -7.66 17.27 2.81
N ILE A 74 -7.20 16.48 1.83
CA ILE A 74 -5.90 15.78 1.93
C ILE A 74 -4.78 16.74 1.52
N PRO A 75 -3.70 16.88 2.31
CA PRO A 75 -2.61 17.80 2.04
C PRO A 75 -1.94 17.59 0.67
N GLU A 76 -1.47 18.69 0.05
CA GLU A 76 -0.86 18.62 -1.28
C GLU A 76 0.41 17.78 -1.37
N ARG A 77 1.05 17.57 -0.23
CA ARG A 77 2.26 16.75 -0.11
C ARG A 77 2.07 15.27 -0.46
N PHE A 78 0.83 14.78 -0.47
CA PHE A 78 0.47 13.42 -0.90
C PHE A 78 0.24 13.38 -2.41
N SER A 79 0.92 12.47 -3.10
CA SER A 79 0.70 12.19 -4.51
C SER A 79 0.74 10.69 -4.77
N GLY A 80 -0.02 10.23 -5.76
CA GLY A 80 0.00 8.84 -6.19
C GLY A 80 0.29 8.72 -7.69
N SER A 81 0.82 7.56 -8.06
CA SER A 81 1.00 7.16 -9.45
C SER A 81 0.82 5.67 -9.61
N LYS A 82 0.53 5.22 -10.84
CA LYS A 82 0.54 3.81 -11.24
C LYS A 82 1.28 3.67 -12.56
N SER A 83 2.18 2.70 -12.64
CA SER A 83 2.90 2.31 -13.85
C SER A 83 2.81 0.80 -14.01
N GLY A 84 2.16 0.36 -15.08
CA GLY A 84 1.88 -1.06 -15.30
C GLY A 84 1.08 -1.67 -14.14
N THR A 85 1.73 -2.59 -13.42
CA THR A 85 1.17 -3.36 -12.30
C THR A 85 1.63 -2.89 -10.93
N THR A 86 2.31 -1.73 -10.87
CA THR A 86 2.84 -1.15 -9.63
C THR A 86 2.33 0.27 -9.44
N ALA A 87 1.79 0.53 -8.25
CA ALA A 87 1.40 1.86 -7.80
C ALA A 87 2.38 2.38 -6.74
N THR A 88 2.57 3.69 -6.69
CA THR A 88 3.46 4.36 -5.74
C THR A 88 2.72 5.50 -5.06
N LEU A 89 2.70 5.51 -3.73
CA LEU A 89 2.35 6.69 -2.93
C LEU A 89 3.62 7.44 -2.62
N THR A 90 3.63 8.75 -2.87
CA THR A 90 4.71 9.65 -2.48
C THR A 90 4.17 10.67 -1.48
N ILE A 91 4.86 10.80 -0.35
CA ILE A 91 4.58 11.83 0.66
C ILE A 91 5.84 12.66 0.78
N THR A 92 5.76 13.91 0.34
CA THR A 92 6.85 14.90 0.46
C THR A 92 6.70 15.67 1.76
N GLY A 93 7.77 16.29 2.28
CA GLY A 93 7.67 17.11 3.50
C GLY A 93 7.00 16.39 4.67
N VAL A 94 7.41 15.14 4.94
CA VAL A 94 6.77 14.27 5.94
C VAL A 94 6.65 14.94 7.30
N GLN A 95 5.46 14.87 7.90
CA GLN A 95 5.15 15.41 9.22
C GLN A 95 4.94 14.29 10.23
N ALA A 96 4.96 14.61 11.52
CA ALA A 96 4.75 13.62 12.58
C ALA A 96 3.37 12.95 12.47
N GLU A 97 2.37 13.68 11.96
CA GLU A 97 1.01 13.21 11.76
C GLU A 97 0.86 12.23 10.58
N ASP A 98 1.91 12.04 9.77
CA ASP A 98 1.93 11.12 8.63
C ASP A 98 2.43 9.72 9.03
N GLU A 99 2.85 9.53 10.29
CA GLU A 99 3.09 8.21 10.90
C GLU A 99 1.75 7.48 11.07
N ALA A 100 1.56 6.44 10.28
CA ALA A 100 0.31 5.70 10.20
C ALA A 100 0.54 4.34 9.53
N VAL A 101 -0.52 3.53 9.48
CA VAL A 101 -0.57 2.35 8.61
C VAL A 101 -1.19 2.76 7.28
N TYR A 102 -0.54 2.39 6.18
CA TYR A 102 -1.01 2.64 4.82
C TYR A 102 -1.37 1.34 4.13
N TYR A 103 -2.42 1.39 3.33
CA TYR A 103 -2.93 0.29 2.53
C TYR A 103 -3.09 0.73 1.09
N CYS A 104 -2.71 -0.11 0.15
CA CYS A 104 -3.12 0.03 -1.24
C CYS A 104 -4.35 -0.84 -1.53
N GLY A 105 -5.19 -0.39 -2.47
CA GLY A 105 -6.30 -1.18 -3.00
C GLY A 105 -6.43 -0.95 -4.50
N GLY A 106 -6.96 -1.93 -5.22
CA GLY A 106 -7.15 -1.93 -6.65
C GLY A 106 -8.59 -2.25 -7.02
N ILE A 107 -9.19 -1.50 -7.93
CA ILE A 107 -10.52 -1.78 -8.48
C ILE A 107 -10.36 -2.09 -9.96
N ASP A 108 -10.75 -3.29 -10.37
CA ASP A 108 -10.80 -3.68 -11.78
C ASP A 108 -12.20 -3.45 -12.35
N SER A 109 -12.33 -2.45 -13.22
CA SER A 109 -13.61 -2.12 -13.88
C SER A 109 -13.84 -2.92 -15.16
N SER A 110 -12.97 -3.87 -15.51
CA SER A 110 -13.04 -4.62 -16.78
C SER A 110 -13.87 -5.90 -16.70
N TYR A 111 -14.16 -6.40 -15.50
CA TYR A 111 -15.01 -7.57 -15.30
C TYR A 111 -16.44 -7.12 -15.00
N ASN A 112 -17.46 -7.86 -15.47
CA ASN A 112 -18.89 -7.62 -15.20
C ASN A 112 -19.30 -7.80 -13.71
N GLY A 113 -18.33 -7.70 -12.80
CA GLY A 113 -18.44 -7.59 -11.35
C GLY A 113 -17.17 -6.91 -10.84
N ASP A 114 -17.32 -5.88 -10.01
CA ASP A 114 -16.19 -5.14 -9.46
C ASP A 114 -15.30 -6.10 -8.65
N THR A 115 -14.08 -6.35 -9.12
CA THR A 115 -13.10 -7.14 -8.37
C THR A 115 -12.22 -6.19 -7.58
N GLU A 116 -12.46 -6.12 -6.27
CA GLU A 116 -11.61 -5.39 -5.33
C GLU A 116 -10.40 -6.25 -4.94
N GLN A 117 -9.21 -5.68 -5.11
CA GLN A 117 -7.94 -6.25 -4.67
C GLN A 117 -7.38 -5.36 -3.57
N TRP A 118 -6.91 -5.95 -2.48
CA TRP A 118 -6.33 -5.21 -1.36
C TRP A 118 -4.89 -5.65 -1.14
N GLY A 119 -4.04 -4.69 -0.77
CA GLY A 119 -2.68 -4.97 -0.34
C GLY A 119 -2.59 -5.35 1.14
N ASN A 120 -1.41 -5.79 1.54
CA ASN A 120 -1.06 -5.93 2.96
C ASN A 120 -1.01 -4.56 3.65
N ASP A 121 -0.54 -4.48 4.90
CA ASP A 121 -0.30 -3.22 5.62
C ASP A 121 1.17 -2.75 5.51
N THR A 122 1.37 -1.42 5.47
CA THR A 122 2.69 -0.79 5.46
C THR A 122 2.71 0.22 6.57
N LYS A 123 3.56 -0.01 7.57
CA LYS A 123 3.79 0.96 8.62
C LYS A 123 4.78 2.02 8.15
N THR A 124 4.40 3.29 8.16
CA THR A 124 5.37 4.38 8.03
C THR A 124 5.85 4.77 9.43
N CYS A 125 7.15 5.04 9.57
CA CYS A 125 7.72 5.60 10.79
C CYS A 125 8.56 6.82 10.42
N HIS A 126 8.57 7.85 11.28
CA HIS A 126 9.55 8.92 11.14
C HIS A 126 10.72 8.69 12.11
N HIS A 127 11.95 8.95 11.67
CA HIS A 127 13.11 9.00 12.57
C HIS A 127 13.43 10.45 12.89
N GLN A 128 13.46 10.80 14.18
CA GLN A 128 13.95 12.10 14.64
C GLN A 128 15.48 12.06 14.58
N THR A 129 16.10 12.91 13.77
CA THR A 129 17.54 13.16 13.89
C THR A 129 17.70 14.21 14.96
N THR A 130 18.16 13.79 16.16
CA THR A 130 18.50 14.67 17.28
C THR A 130 19.73 15.51 16.96
#